data_AF-A0A257W9W4-F1
#
_entry.id   AF-A0A257W9W4-F1
#
_cell.length_a   1.000
_cell.length_b   1.000
_cell.length_c   1.000
_cell.angle_alpha   90.00
_cell.angle_beta   90.00
_cell.angle_gamma   90.00
#
_symmetry.space_group_name_H-M   'P 1'
#
loop_
_entity.id
_entity.type
_entity.pdbx_description
1 polymer ?
#
loop_
_entity_poly.entity_id
_entity_poly.type
_entity_poly.pdbx_seq_one_letter_code
_entity_poly.pdbx_strand_id
1 'polypeptide(L)'
;MVNGYLPFGTRQYDISTALLGPAQFVGNGLYLDRYNEIETAFTGFDAQIGGPMPIFGRYGLQGYVGFYFFDGTSSTDFTGVSGRLAWQVNEDFNIAVNMTDDHVFGTNTQMQFSFTLPDGKSSRWLRPLSVRDRMMQSVQRNYRVTAEREVKIVQEAALNPKDGLPYFVVHVDPNVAASGVNAGDGTVENPYSRLAQFDNLALADKSQVDIIFVEPRLDLGVSNTTNLNNGVTLLTGQRLLSSSVPHQFETVQRPGVLFDLPGFVPGGQPLPVLTNNTGGDVVTFADGAICVEVSGFTINGSATGRGIAGTNNQNVLINRNVIQGGLDGIALTNLSGLQVNDRGSFIQSNIIRNNTNDGINVSNSFTAPLDLVIANNPPLNALMSTTEPVSNS
;
A
#
# COMPACT_ATOMS: atom_id res chain seq x y z
N MET A 1 -16.37 1.60 -48.64
CA MET A 1 -16.50 0.49 -47.68
C MET A 1 -16.90 1.07 -46.35
N VAL A 2 -17.83 0.42 -45.65
CA VAL A 2 -18.26 0.83 -44.30
C VAL A 2 -18.37 -0.43 -43.45
N ASN A 3 -17.77 -0.41 -42.26
CA ASN A 3 -17.79 -1.52 -41.30
C ASN A 3 -18.27 -1.01 -39.95
N GLY A 4 -19.11 -1.79 -39.26
CA GLY A 4 -19.52 -1.53 -37.87
C GLY A 4 -19.01 -2.61 -36.93
N TYR A 5 -18.58 -2.20 -35.74
CA TYR A 5 -18.03 -3.04 -34.69
C TYR A 5 -18.88 -2.91 -33.44
N LEU A 6 -19.51 -4.02 -33.06
CA LEU A 6 -20.34 -4.13 -31.87
C LEU A 6 -19.77 -5.26 -31.01
N PRO A 7 -19.10 -4.96 -29.89
CA PRO A 7 -18.65 -5.99 -28.96
C PRO A 7 -19.86 -6.63 -28.27
N PHE A 8 -19.90 -7.97 -28.29
CA PHE A 8 -20.90 -8.80 -27.63
C PHE A 8 -20.28 -9.51 -26.43
N GLY A 9 -21.02 -9.60 -25.32
CA GLY A 9 -20.55 -10.17 -24.06
C GLY A 9 -19.96 -9.13 -23.11
N THR A 10 -19.08 -9.57 -22.20
CA THR A 10 -18.41 -8.68 -21.24
C THR A 10 -17.47 -7.73 -21.97
N ARG A 11 -17.68 -6.43 -21.82
CA ARG A 11 -16.91 -5.39 -22.50
C ARG A 11 -15.68 -4.92 -21.73
N GLN A 12 -15.59 -5.27 -20.45
CA GLN A 12 -14.59 -4.81 -19.52
C GLN A 12 -13.95 -6.01 -18.84
N TYR A 13 -12.62 -6.09 -18.86
CA TYR A 13 -11.85 -7.15 -18.24
C TYR A 13 -10.78 -6.56 -17.32
N ASP A 14 -10.65 -7.11 -16.12
CA ASP A 14 -9.51 -6.82 -15.25
C ASP A 14 -8.32 -7.64 -15.76
N ILE A 15 -7.30 -6.96 -16.28
CA ILE A 15 -6.06 -7.57 -16.79
C ILE A 15 -5.15 -7.93 -15.61
N SER A 16 -5.02 -7.01 -14.66
CA SER A 16 -4.16 -7.17 -13.50
C SER A 16 -4.74 -6.43 -12.30
N THR A 17 -4.51 -6.99 -11.11
CA THR A 17 -4.84 -6.32 -9.85
C THR A 17 -3.64 -6.43 -8.93
N ALA A 18 -3.24 -5.31 -8.32
CA ALA A 18 -2.08 -5.29 -7.44
C ALA A 18 -2.27 -4.31 -6.28
N LEU A 19 -1.91 -4.76 -5.08
CA LEU A 19 -1.89 -3.94 -3.87
C LEU A 19 -0.46 -3.41 -3.67
N LEU A 20 -0.20 -2.22 -4.22
CA LEU A 20 1.14 -1.67 -4.39
C LEU A 20 1.30 -0.24 -3.87
N GLY A 21 0.21 0.45 -3.55
CA GLY A 21 0.32 1.84 -3.09
C GLY A 21 0.64 1.97 -1.61
N PRO A 22 1.05 3.18 -1.18
CA PRO A 22 1.33 3.46 0.21
C PRO A 22 0.08 3.24 1.05
N ALA A 23 0.26 2.83 2.30
CA ALA A 23 -0.82 2.84 3.26
C ALA A 23 -1.19 4.28 3.62
N GLN A 24 -2.44 4.51 4.01
CA GLN A 24 -2.92 5.81 4.49
C GLN A 24 -3.96 5.63 5.59
N PHE A 25 -3.98 6.56 6.54
CA PHE A 25 -5.02 6.62 7.55
C PHE A 25 -6.20 7.44 7.03
N VAL A 26 -7.43 6.94 7.26
CA VAL A 26 -8.67 7.67 7.00
C VAL A 26 -9.64 7.34 8.13
N GLY A 27 -10.09 8.34 8.89
CA GLY A 27 -10.85 8.10 10.11
C GLY A 27 -10.06 7.24 11.11
N ASN A 28 -10.64 6.11 11.53
CA ASN A 28 -9.97 5.08 12.34
C ASN A 28 -9.45 3.90 11.50
N GLY A 29 -9.56 3.96 10.18
CA GLY A 29 -9.18 2.87 9.29
C GLY A 29 -7.79 3.04 8.70
N LEU A 30 -7.15 1.91 8.39
CA LEU A 30 -5.94 1.84 7.58
C LEU A 30 -6.31 1.37 6.18
N TYR A 31 -5.96 2.14 5.15
CA TYR A 31 -6.31 1.87 3.77
C TYR A 31 -5.06 1.67 2.90
N LEU A 32 -5.20 0.84 1.88
CA LEU A 32 -4.19 0.55 0.88
C LEU A 32 -4.77 0.82 -0.51
N ASP A 33 -3.94 1.35 -1.41
CA ASP A 33 -4.35 1.56 -2.79
C ASP A 33 -4.18 0.28 -3.60
N ARG A 34 -5.29 -0.16 -4.19
CA ARG A 34 -5.34 -1.23 -5.16
C ARG A 34 -5.35 -0.64 -6.56
N TYR A 35 -4.38 -1.06 -7.37
CA TYR A 35 -4.31 -0.76 -8.78
C TYR A 35 -5.02 -1.87 -9.55
N ASN A 36 -6.11 -1.53 -10.21
CA ASN A 36 -6.82 -2.40 -11.13
C ASN A 36 -6.57 -1.90 -12.55
N GLU A 37 -5.93 -2.72 -13.36
CA GLU A 37 -5.73 -2.45 -14.77
C GLU A 37 -6.88 -3.08 -15.55
N ILE A 38 -7.65 -2.24 -16.21
CA ILE A 38 -8.92 -2.60 -16.82
C ILE A 38 -8.80 -2.37 -18.32
N GLU A 39 -9.23 -3.35 -19.11
CA GLU A 39 -9.35 -3.24 -20.57
C GLU A 39 -10.82 -3.17 -20.98
N THR A 40 -11.18 -2.13 -21.74
CA THR A 40 -12.55 -1.93 -22.23
C THR A 40 -12.58 -1.90 -23.75
N ALA A 41 -13.44 -2.72 -24.35
CA ALA A 41 -13.63 -2.79 -25.79
C ALA A 41 -14.55 -1.66 -26.30
N PHE A 42 -14.12 -0.96 -27.36
CA PHE A 42 -14.91 0.10 -27.99
C PHE A 42 -15.99 -0.46 -28.92
N THR A 43 -17.07 0.32 -29.05
CA THR A 43 -18.07 0.16 -30.10
C THR A 43 -17.84 1.23 -31.16
N GLY A 44 -17.94 0.93 -32.45
CA GLY A 44 -17.68 1.97 -33.44
C GLY A 44 -17.89 1.55 -34.87
N PHE A 45 -17.43 2.40 -35.78
CA PHE A 45 -17.47 2.12 -37.20
C PHE A 45 -16.30 2.78 -37.93
N ASP A 46 -15.95 2.23 -39.08
CA ASP A 46 -15.02 2.85 -40.02
C ASP A 46 -15.65 2.96 -41.40
N ALA A 47 -15.27 4.01 -42.12
CA ALA A 47 -15.65 4.23 -43.50
C ALA A 47 -14.42 4.62 -44.31
N GLN A 48 -14.15 3.87 -45.37
CA GLN A 48 -13.06 4.15 -46.32
C GLN A 48 -13.59 4.22 -47.75
N ILE A 49 -13.03 5.18 -48.51
CA ILE A 49 -13.24 5.31 -49.94
C ILE A 49 -11.89 5.38 -50.64
N GLY A 50 -11.79 4.75 -51.80
CA GLY A 50 -10.54 4.72 -52.54
C GLY A 50 -10.60 3.87 -53.78
N GLY A 51 -9.49 3.85 -54.49
CA GLY A 51 -9.37 3.19 -55.78
C GLY A 51 -7.96 3.28 -56.36
N PRO A 52 -7.80 2.91 -57.64
CA PRO A 52 -6.53 3.05 -58.34
C PRO A 52 -6.04 4.50 -58.33
N MET A 53 -4.79 4.73 -57.94
CA MET A 53 -4.22 6.07 -57.89
C MET A 53 -4.09 6.67 -59.30
N PRO A 54 -4.30 7.99 -59.49
CA PRO A 54 -3.96 8.64 -60.75
C PRO A 54 -2.51 8.34 -61.13
N ILE A 55 -2.26 8.07 -62.41
CA ILE A 55 -0.93 7.77 -63.01
C ILE A 55 -0.33 6.42 -62.60
N PHE A 56 -0.38 6.05 -61.31
CA PHE A 56 0.22 4.83 -60.76
C PHE A 56 -0.72 3.64 -60.66
N GLY A 57 -2.03 3.85 -60.83
CA GLY A 57 -3.05 2.80 -60.77
C GLY A 57 -2.84 1.68 -61.77
N ARG A 58 -2.31 1.99 -62.95
CA ARG A 58 -1.95 0.99 -63.97
C ARG A 58 -0.84 0.03 -63.52
N TYR A 59 -0.03 0.43 -62.53
CA TYR A 59 1.03 -0.37 -61.92
C TYR A 59 0.58 -1.10 -60.65
N GLY A 60 -0.73 -1.23 -60.44
CA GLY A 60 -1.30 -1.94 -59.28
C GLY A 60 -1.37 -1.11 -58.00
N LEU A 61 -1.02 0.17 -58.02
CA LEU A 61 -1.07 1.05 -56.84
C LEU A 61 -2.48 1.60 -56.60
N GLN A 62 -2.95 1.51 -55.36
CA GLN A 62 -4.27 1.94 -54.92
C GLN A 62 -4.14 2.81 -53.69
N GLY A 63 -4.97 3.85 -53.62
CA GLY A 63 -5.02 4.80 -52.51
C GLY A 63 -6.41 4.84 -51.91
N TYR A 64 -6.46 4.88 -50.59
CA TYR A 64 -7.66 4.91 -49.79
C TYR A 64 -7.54 5.98 -48.72
N VAL A 65 -8.63 6.69 -48.48
CA VAL A 65 -8.79 7.61 -47.37
C VAL A 65 -10.10 7.32 -46.68
N GLY A 66 -10.14 7.53 -45.38
CA GLY A 66 -11.31 7.24 -44.58
C GLY A 66 -11.28 7.92 -43.23
N PHE A 67 -12.36 7.72 -42.51
CA PHE A 67 -12.53 8.17 -41.14
C PHE A 67 -13.11 7.02 -40.32
N TYR A 68 -12.91 7.09 -39.02
CA TYR A 68 -13.47 6.14 -38.08
C TYR A 68 -13.92 6.87 -36.81
N PHE A 69 -14.89 6.28 -36.15
CA PHE A 69 -15.46 6.76 -34.89
C PHE A 69 -15.63 5.57 -33.95
N PHE A 70 -15.15 5.71 -32.72
CA PHE A 70 -15.29 4.72 -31.67
C PHE A 70 -15.78 5.40 -30.39
N ASP A 71 -16.76 4.77 -29.76
CA ASP A 71 -17.40 5.17 -28.52
C ASP A 71 -17.08 4.16 -27.42
N GLY A 72 -16.66 4.68 -26.27
CA GLY A 72 -16.25 3.93 -25.09
C GLY A 72 -17.24 4.15 -23.96
N THR A 73 -17.72 3.08 -23.32
CA THR A 73 -18.66 3.22 -22.18
C THR A 73 -18.03 3.83 -20.93
N SER A 74 -16.71 3.71 -20.77
CA SER A 74 -15.96 4.19 -19.60
C SER A 74 -14.93 5.27 -19.96
N SER A 75 -14.78 5.61 -21.23
CA SER A 75 -13.74 6.51 -21.71
C SER A 75 -14.25 7.47 -22.79
N THR A 76 -13.42 8.47 -23.12
CA THR A 76 -13.72 9.45 -24.17
C THR A 76 -13.86 8.80 -25.54
N ASP A 77 -14.92 9.16 -26.25
CA ASP A 77 -15.10 8.81 -27.64
C ASP A 77 -14.01 9.45 -28.50
N PHE A 78 -13.64 8.77 -29.59
CA PHE A 78 -12.66 9.30 -30.50
C PHE A 78 -13.01 9.13 -31.97
N THR A 79 -12.70 10.20 -32.71
CA THR A 79 -12.78 10.23 -34.17
C THR A 79 -11.38 10.40 -34.71
N GLY A 80 -11.07 9.68 -35.79
CA GLY A 80 -9.80 9.79 -36.47
C GLY A 80 -9.91 9.67 -37.97
N VAL A 81 -8.79 9.97 -38.63
CA VAL A 81 -8.64 9.82 -40.08
C VAL A 81 -7.68 8.68 -40.38
N SER A 82 -7.88 8.04 -41.53
CA SER A 82 -7.05 6.94 -42.00
C SER A 82 -6.68 7.15 -43.45
N GLY A 83 -5.42 6.89 -43.79
CA GLY A 83 -4.91 6.79 -45.14
C GLY A 83 -4.32 5.41 -45.37
N ARG A 84 -4.54 4.81 -46.54
CA ARG A 84 -3.95 3.53 -46.91
C ARG A 84 -3.46 3.56 -48.35
N LEU A 85 -2.23 3.10 -48.55
CA LEU A 85 -1.65 2.82 -49.84
C LEU A 85 -1.50 1.30 -49.97
N ALA A 86 -2.03 0.72 -51.04
CA ALA A 86 -1.91 -0.70 -51.32
C ALA A 86 -1.30 -0.91 -52.69
N TRP A 87 -0.30 -1.78 -52.78
CA TRP A 87 0.41 -2.09 -54.00
C TRP A 87 0.26 -3.56 -54.34
N GLN A 88 -0.49 -3.81 -55.41
CA GLN A 88 -0.64 -5.13 -55.97
C GLN A 88 0.61 -5.50 -56.77
N VAL A 89 1.48 -6.33 -56.19
CA VAL A 89 2.72 -6.78 -56.86
C VAL A 89 2.38 -7.82 -57.92
N ASN A 90 1.54 -8.79 -57.58
CA ASN A 90 0.99 -9.78 -58.51
C ASN A 90 -0.38 -10.27 -57.99
N GLU A 91 -0.96 -11.32 -58.56
CA GLU A 91 -2.29 -11.82 -58.15
C GLU A 91 -2.32 -12.34 -56.70
N ASP A 92 -1.17 -12.77 -56.19
CA ASP A 92 -1.06 -13.54 -54.94
C ASP A 92 -0.41 -12.73 -53.81
N PHE A 93 0.27 -11.63 -54.13
CA PHE A 93 1.08 -10.85 -53.20
C PHE A 93 0.74 -9.35 -53.28
N ASN A 94 0.46 -8.78 -52.12
CA ASN A 94 0.10 -7.37 -51.93
C ASN A 94 0.85 -6.79 -50.74
N ILE A 95 1.35 -5.56 -50.90
CA ILE A 95 1.97 -4.77 -49.85
C ILE A 95 1.07 -3.58 -49.57
N ALA A 96 0.71 -3.34 -48.31
CA ALA A 96 -0.05 -2.16 -47.93
C ALA A 96 0.59 -1.40 -46.79
N VAL A 97 0.48 -0.08 -46.81
CA VAL A 97 0.85 0.81 -45.71
C VAL A 97 -0.41 1.54 -45.28
N ASN A 98 -0.77 1.42 -44.01
CA ASN A 98 -1.87 2.15 -43.41
C ASN A 98 -1.30 3.16 -42.41
N MET A 99 -1.81 4.37 -42.45
CA MET A 99 -1.53 5.43 -41.50
C MET A 99 -2.86 5.88 -40.90
N THR A 100 -2.92 6.01 -39.59
CA THR A 100 -4.08 6.51 -38.86
C THR A 100 -3.64 7.64 -37.95
N ASP A 101 -4.50 8.63 -37.76
CA ASP A 101 -4.26 9.74 -36.85
C ASP A 101 -5.54 10.07 -36.09
N ASP A 102 -5.42 10.11 -34.76
CA ASP A 102 -6.47 10.47 -33.83
C ASP A 102 -5.86 11.05 -32.53
N HIS A 103 -6.71 11.61 -31.67
CA HIS A 103 -6.27 12.31 -30.47
C HIS A 103 -6.01 11.39 -29.25
N VAL A 104 -6.40 10.11 -29.31
CA VAL A 104 -6.22 9.13 -28.22
C VAL A 104 -4.96 8.31 -28.43
N PHE A 105 -4.75 7.77 -29.62
CA PHE A 105 -3.62 6.91 -29.99
C PHE A 105 -2.54 7.65 -30.79
N GLY A 106 -2.79 8.88 -31.23
CA GLY A 106 -1.86 9.67 -32.02
C GLY A 106 -1.70 9.14 -33.45
N THR A 107 -0.57 9.45 -34.07
CA THR A 107 -0.24 8.98 -35.42
C THR A 107 0.36 7.57 -35.38
N ASN A 108 -0.34 6.58 -35.94
CA ASN A 108 0.14 5.21 -36.08
C ASN A 108 0.36 4.86 -37.56
N THR A 109 1.44 4.16 -37.87
CA THR A 109 1.75 3.67 -39.22
C THR A 109 2.11 2.20 -39.17
N GLN A 110 1.41 1.40 -39.97
CA GLN A 110 1.65 -0.04 -40.08
C GLN A 110 1.85 -0.45 -41.53
N MET A 111 2.77 -1.39 -41.76
CA MET A 111 3.02 -2.02 -43.04
C MET A 111 2.55 -3.48 -43.00
N GLN A 112 1.82 -3.90 -44.01
CA GLN A 112 1.22 -5.21 -44.13
C GLN A 112 1.71 -5.89 -45.42
N PHE A 113 2.16 -7.13 -45.27
CA PHE A 113 2.48 -8.02 -46.38
C PHE A 113 1.43 -9.13 -46.40
N SER A 114 0.73 -9.27 -47.52
CA SER A 114 -0.33 -10.28 -47.68
C SER A 114 0.03 -11.23 -48.81
N PHE A 115 0.04 -12.52 -48.50
CA PHE A 115 0.23 -13.58 -49.47
C PHE A 115 -1.01 -14.49 -49.48
N THR A 116 -1.58 -14.71 -50.65
CA THR A 116 -2.74 -15.58 -50.87
C THR A 116 -2.26 -16.81 -51.60
N LEU A 117 -2.65 -18.01 -51.15
CA LEU A 117 -2.26 -19.25 -51.82
C LEU A 117 -2.97 -19.36 -53.18
N PRO A 118 -2.23 -19.43 -54.30
CA PRO A 118 -2.84 -19.46 -55.62
C PRO A 118 -3.38 -20.84 -56.01
N ASP A 119 -4.39 -20.85 -56.87
CA ASP A 119 -4.86 -22.04 -57.61
C ASP A 119 -4.25 -22.10 -59.03
N GLY A 120 -2.97 -21.74 -59.16
CA GLY A 120 -2.29 -21.67 -60.47
C GLY A 120 -1.05 -20.79 -60.49
N LYS A 121 -0.50 -20.54 -61.69
CA LYS A 121 0.62 -19.61 -61.89
C LYS A 121 0.10 -18.18 -62.00
N SER A 122 0.70 -17.25 -61.25
CA SER A 122 0.41 -15.82 -61.36
C SER A 122 0.57 -15.34 -62.82
N SER A 123 -0.52 -14.86 -63.41
CA SER A 123 -0.57 -14.43 -64.82
C SER A 123 -0.35 -12.91 -64.99
N ARG A 124 -0.49 -12.13 -63.90
CA ARG A 124 -0.37 -10.67 -63.92
C ARG A 124 0.57 -10.16 -62.85
N TRP A 125 1.48 -9.29 -63.27
CA TRP A 125 2.44 -8.60 -62.41
C TRP A 125 2.20 -7.10 -62.52
N LEU A 126 2.20 -6.41 -61.38
CA LEU A 126 2.06 -4.95 -61.24
C LEU A 126 0.86 -4.39 -61.99
N ARG A 127 -0.30 -5.05 -61.86
CA ARG A 127 -1.54 -4.65 -62.52
C ARG A 127 -2.72 -4.71 -61.55
N PRO A 128 -3.76 -3.87 -61.74
CA PRO A 128 -5.00 -4.01 -61.02
C PRO A 128 -5.60 -5.42 -61.19
N LEU A 129 -6.13 -5.95 -60.10
CA LEU A 129 -6.95 -7.16 -60.11
C LEU A 129 -8.20 -6.97 -60.97
N SER A 130 -8.64 -8.03 -61.65
CA SER A 130 -9.91 -7.98 -62.38
C SER A 130 -11.09 -7.88 -61.42
N VAL A 131 -12.25 -7.46 -61.93
CA VAL A 131 -13.48 -7.43 -61.14
C VAL A 131 -13.82 -8.82 -60.58
N ARG A 132 -13.58 -9.89 -61.36
CA ARG A 132 -13.78 -11.27 -60.91
C ARG A 132 -12.88 -11.63 -59.72
N ASP A 133 -11.60 -11.26 -59.79
CA ASP A 133 -10.65 -11.54 -58.72
C ASP A 133 -10.98 -10.73 -57.46
N ARG A 134 -11.44 -9.48 -57.64
CA ARG A 134 -11.91 -8.62 -56.53
C ARG A 134 -13.11 -9.19 -55.79
N MET A 135 -13.99 -9.94 -56.46
CA MET A 135 -15.14 -10.58 -55.81
C MET A 135 -14.73 -11.72 -54.86
N MET A 136 -13.54 -12.31 -55.04
CA MET A 136 -13.03 -13.39 -54.19
C MET A 136 -12.15 -12.86 -53.05
N GLN A 137 -11.92 -11.55 -52.97
CA GLN A 137 -11.09 -10.99 -51.91
C GLN A 137 -11.80 -11.01 -50.57
N SER A 138 -11.05 -11.32 -49.51
CA SER A 138 -11.52 -11.19 -48.14
C SER A 138 -11.96 -9.76 -47.84
N VAL A 139 -12.98 -9.65 -46.99
CA VAL A 139 -13.50 -8.38 -46.49
C VAL A 139 -12.37 -7.62 -45.78
N GLN A 140 -12.14 -6.38 -46.21
CA GLN A 140 -11.18 -5.47 -45.60
C GLN A 140 -11.77 -4.81 -44.36
N ARG A 141 -11.51 -5.37 -43.19
CA ARG A 141 -11.96 -4.82 -41.91
C ARG A 141 -10.82 -4.85 -40.90
N ASN A 142 -10.95 -4.10 -39.81
CA ASN A 142 -10.09 -4.31 -38.66
C ASN A 142 -10.51 -5.61 -37.98
N TYR A 143 -9.59 -6.58 -37.89
CA TYR A 143 -9.84 -7.86 -37.22
C TYR A 143 -9.48 -7.82 -35.74
N ARG A 144 -8.80 -6.75 -35.29
CA ARG A 144 -8.52 -6.52 -33.88
C ARG A 144 -9.67 -5.73 -33.27
N VAL A 145 -10.08 -6.13 -32.08
CA VAL A 145 -10.97 -5.32 -31.25
C VAL A 145 -10.15 -4.14 -30.76
N THR A 146 -10.60 -2.93 -31.06
CA THR A 146 -10.02 -1.73 -30.46
C THR A 146 -10.43 -1.70 -28.99
N ALA A 147 -9.45 -1.64 -28.11
CA ALA A 147 -9.66 -1.59 -26.68
C ALA A 147 -8.77 -0.53 -26.05
N GLU A 148 -9.26 0.08 -24.97
CA GLU A 148 -8.48 0.98 -24.13
C GLU A 148 -8.14 0.28 -22.83
N ARG A 149 -6.98 0.64 -22.31
CA ARG A 149 -6.48 0.19 -21.02
C ARG A 149 -6.44 1.38 -20.08
N GLU A 150 -7.16 1.25 -18.97
CA GLU A 150 -7.21 2.25 -17.90
C GLU A 150 -6.64 1.64 -16.62
N VAL A 151 -5.94 2.44 -15.83
CA VAL A 151 -5.54 2.06 -14.48
C VAL A 151 -6.44 2.78 -13.49
N LYS A 152 -7.30 2.00 -12.82
CA LYS A 152 -8.19 2.50 -11.77
C LYS A 152 -7.59 2.22 -10.41
N ILE A 153 -7.40 3.26 -9.62
CA ILE A 153 -6.94 3.16 -8.24
C ILE A 153 -8.18 3.16 -7.33
N VAL A 154 -8.29 2.13 -6.49
CA VAL A 154 -9.37 2.01 -5.51
C VAL A 154 -8.74 1.83 -4.12
N GLN A 155 -9.21 2.60 -3.16
CA GLN A 155 -8.83 2.44 -1.76
C GLN A 155 -9.58 1.25 -1.16
N GLU A 156 -8.84 0.36 -0.50
CA GLU A 156 -9.37 -0.79 0.22
C GLU A 156 -8.85 -0.80 1.64
N ALA A 157 -9.70 -1.12 2.62
CA ALA A 157 -9.28 -1.22 4.01
C ALA A 157 -8.34 -2.41 4.21
N ALA A 158 -7.20 -2.19 4.87
CA ALA A 158 -6.27 -3.25 5.25
C ALA A 158 -6.91 -4.13 6.35
N LEU A 159 -6.90 -5.45 6.13
CA LEU A 159 -7.52 -6.40 7.06
C LEU A 159 -6.45 -7.02 7.96
N ASN A 160 -6.71 -7.00 9.26
CA ASN A 160 -5.83 -7.55 10.28
C ASN A 160 -5.78 -9.09 10.18
N PRO A 161 -4.58 -9.71 10.04
CA PRO A 161 -4.44 -11.17 10.03
C PRO A 161 -4.95 -11.89 11.28
N LYS A 162 -5.12 -11.17 12.40
CA LYS A 162 -5.62 -11.69 13.68
C LYS A 162 -7.07 -12.18 13.59
N ASP A 163 -7.95 -11.39 12.97
CA ASP A 163 -9.40 -11.59 12.99
C ASP A 163 -10.08 -11.42 11.62
N GLY A 164 -9.35 -10.96 10.61
CA GLY A 164 -9.86 -10.68 9.27
C GLY A 164 -10.72 -9.41 9.19
N LEU A 165 -10.75 -8.60 10.24
CA LEU A 165 -11.48 -7.33 10.27
C LEU A 165 -10.56 -6.18 9.83
N PRO A 166 -11.12 -5.06 9.34
CA PRO A 166 -10.33 -3.86 9.07
C PRO A 166 -9.57 -3.40 10.32
N TYR A 167 -8.31 -3.00 10.14
CA TYR A 167 -7.54 -2.40 11.22
C TYR A 167 -8.25 -1.20 11.82
N PHE A 168 -8.42 -1.20 13.14
CA PHE A 168 -8.92 -0.05 13.87
C PHE A 168 -7.79 0.67 14.60
N VAL A 169 -7.51 1.90 14.17
CA VAL A 169 -6.42 2.74 14.64
C VAL A 169 -6.98 3.92 15.41
N VAL A 170 -6.44 4.13 16.60
CA VAL A 170 -6.70 5.32 17.42
C VAL A 170 -5.47 6.20 17.39
N HIS A 171 -5.68 7.47 17.05
CA HIS A 171 -4.65 8.49 17.05
C HIS A 171 -4.68 9.30 18.36
N VAL A 172 -3.50 9.53 18.93
CA VAL A 172 -3.31 10.39 20.09
C VAL A 172 -2.30 11.47 19.73
N ASP A 173 -2.74 12.73 19.71
CA ASP A 173 -1.86 13.88 19.50
C ASP A 173 -1.93 14.81 20.74
N PRO A 174 -0.87 14.83 21.58
CA PRO A 174 -0.84 15.65 22.79
C PRO A 174 -0.73 17.16 22.52
N ASN A 175 -0.51 17.57 21.26
CA ASN A 175 -0.34 18.97 20.85
C ASN A 175 -1.66 19.65 20.49
N VAL A 176 -2.72 18.88 20.23
CA VAL A 176 -4.06 19.45 20.00
C VAL A 176 -4.59 20.05 21.30
N ALA A 177 -5.12 21.27 21.21
CA ALA A 177 -5.71 21.95 22.36
C ALA A 177 -6.87 21.12 22.93
N ALA A 178 -6.75 20.70 24.18
CA ALA A 178 -7.79 19.96 24.88
C ALA A 178 -9.00 20.88 25.15
N SER A 179 -9.96 20.94 24.23
CA SER A 179 -11.23 21.63 24.47
C SER A 179 -12.24 20.69 25.15
N GLY A 180 -12.27 20.72 26.48
CA GLY A 180 -13.22 19.94 27.29
C GLY A 180 -12.74 18.52 27.66
N VAL A 181 -13.69 17.68 28.10
CA VAL A 181 -13.43 16.33 28.62
C VAL A 181 -13.23 15.30 27.49
N ASN A 182 -13.71 15.61 26.28
CA ASN A 182 -13.63 14.78 25.07
C ASN A 182 -12.99 15.56 23.92
N ALA A 183 -11.69 15.81 24.01
CA ALA A 183 -10.97 16.48 22.95
C ALA A 183 -10.50 15.45 21.92
N GLY A 184 -11.25 15.36 20.81
CA GLY A 184 -11.04 14.38 19.73
C GLY A 184 -11.89 13.12 19.86
N ASP A 185 -12.12 12.46 18.73
CA ASP A 185 -12.81 11.17 18.59
C ASP A 185 -11.84 10.00 18.32
N GLY A 186 -10.53 10.29 18.25
CA GLY A 186 -9.47 9.31 18.05
C GLY A 186 -9.23 8.95 16.58
N THR A 187 -9.93 9.58 15.65
CA THR A 187 -9.63 9.52 14.21
C THR A 187 -8.34 10.27 13.88
N VAL A 188 -7.76 10.02 12.71
CA VAL A 188 -6.60 10.80 12.24
C VAL A 188 -6.94 12.29 12.03
N GLU A 189 -8.18 12.62 11.66
CA GLU A 189 -8.63 13.99 11.45
C GLU A 189 -8.93 14.72 12.77
N ASN A 190 -9.39 13.99 13.81
CA ASN A 190 -9.66 14.52 15.14
C ASN A 190 -9.05 13.61 16.23
N PRO A 191 -7.71 13.58 16.37
CA PRO A 191 -7.03 12.67 17.28
C PRO A 191 -7.37 12.97 18.73
N TYR A 192 -7.24 11.97 19.61
CA TYR A 192 -7.37 12.20 21.04
C TYR A 192 -6.26 13.13 21.53
N SER A 193 -6.64 14.16 22.26
CA SER A 193 -5.68 15.08 22.88
C SER A 193 -4.87 14.44 24.01
N ARG A 194 -5.34 13.31 24.57
CA ARG A 194 -4.78 12.63 25.75
C ARG A 194 -4.82 11.12 25.61
N LEU A 195 -3.76 10.45 26.06
CA LEU A 195 -3.72 8.98 26.12
C LEU A 195 -4.79 8.41 27.06
N ALA A 196 -5.12 9.13 28.13
CA ALA A 196 -6.17 8.74 29.06
C ALA A 196 -7.56 8.60 28.40
N GLN A 197 -7.83 9.28 27.28
CA GLN A 197 -9.12 9.14 26.59
C GLN A 197 -9.28 7.73 26.01
N PHE A 198 -8.22 7.17 25.43
CA PHE A 198 -8.20 5.77 25.01
C PHE A 198 -8.31 4.84 26.21
N ASP A 199 -7.55 5.08 27.28
CA ASP A 199 -7.50 4.14 28.40
C ASP A 199 -8.85 4.04 29.14
N ASN A 200 -9.61 5.14 29.17
CA ASN A 200 -10.95 5.27 29.77
C ASN A 200 -12.10 4.75 28.88
N LEU A 201 -11.82 4.28 27.65
CA LEU A 201 -12.86 3.67 26.82
C LEU A 201 -13.49 2.47 27.52
N ALA A 202 -14.78 2.24 27.27
CA ALA A 202 -15.43 1.02 27.72
C ALA A 202 -14.71 -0.20 27.14
N LEU A 203 -14.63 -1.29 27.90
CA LEU A 203 -13.86 -2.48 27.51
C LEU A 203 -14.25 -3.01 26.12
N ALA A 204 -15.54 -2.93 25.76
CA ALA A 204 -16.04 -3.33 24.45
C ALA A 204 -15.38 -2.52 23.32
N ASP A 205 -15.37 -1.20 23.42
CA ASP A 205 -14.80 -0.31 22.41
C ASP A 205 -13.27 -0.40 22.42
N LYS A 206 -12.66 -0.43 23.60
CA LYS A 206 -11.21 -0.58 23.77
C LYS A 206 -10.71 -1.87 23.12
N SER A 207 -11.47 -2.96 23.20
CA SER A 207 -11.08 -4.26 22.62
C SER A 207 -11.08 -4.30 21.09
N GLN A 208 -11.75 -3.36 20.44
CA GLN A 208 -11.76 -3.24 18.98
C GLN A 208 -10.52 -2.54 18.43
N VAL A 209 -9.80 -1.78 19.27
CA VAL A 209 -8.62 -1.03 18.83
C VAL A 209 -7.44 -1.98 18.65
N ASP A 210 -6.83 -1.97 17.47
CA ASP A 210 -5.63 -2.76 17.16
C ASP A 210 -4.35 -1.96 17.39
N ILE A 211 -4.36 -0.69 16.99
CA ILE A 211 -3.17 0.17 17.03
C ILE A 211 -3.53 1.47 17.74
N ILE A 212 -2.73 1.80 18.76
CA ILE A 212 -2.73 3.09 19.43
C ILE A 212 -1.49 3.83 18.90
N PHE A 213 -1.72 4.80 18.02
CA PHE A 213 -0.67 5.56 17.35
C PHE A 213 -0.51 6.93 18.02
N VAL A 214 0.65 7.17 18.61
CA VAL A 214 0.89 8.34 19.48
C VAL A 214 1.93 9.26 18.88
N GLU A 215 1.57 10.54 18.75
CA GLU A 215 2.49 11.58 18.32
C GLU A 215 3.34 12.13 19.47
N PRO A 216 4.57 12.56 19.20
CA PRO A 216 5.40 13.21 20.20
C PRO A 216 4.89 14.62 20.48
N ARG A 217 5.09 15.04 21.72
CA ARG A 217 4.81 16.41 22.12
C ARG A 217 5.91 17.34 21.59
N LEU A 218 5.53 18.43 20.94
CA LEU A 218 6.43 19.36 20.23
C LEU A 218 6.87 20.56 21.10
N ASP A 219 6.24 20.80 22.25
CA ASP A 219 6.57 21.92 23.12
C ASP A 219 7.77 21.63 24.06
N LEU A 220 8.89 22.29 23.77
CA LEU A 220 10.06 22.54 24.63
C LEU A 220 10.50 21.41 25.59
N GLY A 221 11.08 20.36 25.01
CA GLY A 221 12.04 19.48 25.70
C GLY A 221 11.55 18.06 25.98
N VAL A 222 12.52 17.14 26.03
CA VAL A 222 12.41 15.66 26.11
C VAL A 222 11.77 15.12 27.41
N SER A 223 11.01 15.94 28.13
CA SER A 223 10.52 15.62 29.48
C SER A 223 9.10 16.13 29.77
N ASN A 224 8.44 16.81 28.82
CA ASN A 224 7.05 17.21 29.01
C ASN A 224 6.13 15.99 28.78
N THR A 225 5.38 15.62 29.80
CA THR A 225 4.48 14.46 29.78
C THR A 225 3.01 14.84 29.81
N THR A 226 2.70 16.14 29.67
CA THR A 226 1.33 16.65 29.65
C THR A 226 0.52 15.91 28.59
N ASN A 227 -0.66 15.41 29.00
CA ASN A 227 -1.57 14.57 28.21
C ASN A 227 -1.13 13.11 27.97
N LEU A 228 0.09 12.73 28.36
CA LEU A 228 0.66 11.39 28.26
C LEU A 228 1.09 10.85 29.65
N ASN A 229 0.37 11.23 30.70
CA ASN A 229 0.78 11.08 32.10
C ASN A 229 -0.15 10.26 33.00
N ASN A 230 -1.00 9.41 32.41
CA ASN A 230 -2.00 8.61 33.13
C ASN A 230 -1.73 7.10 33.12
N GLY A 231 -0.60 6.67 32.57
CA GLY A 231 -0.39 5.28 32.21
C GLY A 231 -1.37 4.77 31.13
N VAL A 232 -1.17 3.53 30.68
CA VAL A 232 -2.05 2.88 29.70
C VAL A 232 -2.05 1.37 29.87
N THR A 233 -3.23 0.76 29.73
CA THR A 233 -3.40 -0.70 29.75
C THR A 233 -3.69 -1.24 28.35
N LEU A 234 -2.88 -2.20 27.88
CA LEU A 234 -3.05 -2.86 26.58
C LEU A 234 -3.73 -4.23 26.71
N LEU A 235 -4.67 -4.48 25.80
CA LEU A 235 -5.41 -5.73 25.66
C LEU A 235 -4.77 -6.63 24.58
N THR A 236 -5.29 -7.85 24.43
CA THR A 236 -4.81 -8.82 23.44
C THR A 236 -4.82 -8.29 22.01
N GLY A 237 -3.67 -8.37 21.34
CA GLY A 237 -3.45 -7.95 19.96
C GLY A 237 -3.25 -6.45 19.78
N GLN A 238 -3.17 -5.67 20.87
CA GLN A 238 -2.98 -4.22 20.78
C GLN A 238 -1.51 -3.84 20.64
N ARG A 239 -1.27 -2.82 19.81
CA ARG A 239 0.05 -2.27 19.53
C ARG A 239 0.07 -0.80 19.94
N LEU A 240 0.89 -0.45 20.91
CA LEU A 240 1.19 0.94 21.27
C LEU A 240 2.43 1.38 20.51
N LEU A 241 2.24 2.26 19.52
CA LEU A 241 3.26 2.64 18.54
C LEU A 241 3.42 4.16 18.50
N SER A 242 4.64 4.65 18.36
CA SER A 242 4.91 6.08 18.20
C SER A 242 5.00 6.49 16.73
N SER A 243 4.70 7.74 16.40
CA SER A 243 5.04 8.29 15.07
C SER A 243 6.53 8.63 14.88
N SER A 244 7.34 8.59 15.94
CA SER A 244 8.77 8.95 15.92
C SER A 244 9.68 7.86 15.35
N VAL A 245 9.18 6.63 15.14
CA VAL A 245 9.94 5.51 14.56
C VAL A 245 9.11 4.82 13.47
N PRO A 246 9.74 4.24 12.43
CA PRO A 246 9.00 3.53 11.40
C PRO A 246 8.42 2.23 11.95
N HIS A 247 7.19 1.91 11.59
CA HIS A 247 6.54 0.65 11.95
C HIS A 247 6.05 -0.06 10.71
N GLN A 248 5.84 -1.37 10.84
CA GLN A 248 5.30 -2.18 9.76
C GLN A 248 4.08 -2.97 10.24
N PHE A 249 3.24 -3.35 9.28
CA PHE A 249 2.08 -4.20 9.51
C PHE A 249 1.90 -5.21 8.36
N GLU A 250 1.22 -6.29 8.66
CA GLU A 250 0.83 -7.34 7.70
C GLU A 250 -0.64 -7.17 7.37
N THR A 251 -1.07 -7.72 6.23
CA THR A 251 -2.47 -7.66 5.83
C THR A 251 -2.92 -8.99 5.22
N VAL A 252 -4.18 -9.38 5.46
CA VAL A 252 -4.73 -10.63 4.91
C VAL A 252 -4.72 -10.63 3.38
N GLN A 253 -4.90 -9.47 2.76
CA GLN A 253 -4.93 -9.37 1.30
C GLN A 253 -3.59 -9.68 0.63
N ARG A 254 -2.47 -9.61 1.36
CA ARG A 254 -1.14 -9.95 0.84
C ARG A 254 -0.29 -10.61 1.94
N PRO A 255 -0.55 -11.89 2.27
CA PRO A 255 0.13 -12.58 3.35
C PRO A 255 1.65 -12.63 3.14
N GLY A 256 2.42 -12.41 4.20
CA GLY A 256 3.88 -12.47 4.19
C GLY A 256 4.58 -11.23 3.61
N VAL A 257 3.84 -10.19 3.24
CA VAL A 257 4.41 -8.89 2.83
C VAL A 257 4.15 -7.86 3.91
N LEU A 258 5.22 -7.16 4.32
CA LEU A 258 5.17 -6.08 5.28
C LEU A 258 4.94 -4.75 4.56
N PHE A 259 3.97 -3.99 5.04
CA PHE A 259 3.71 -2.62 4.62
C PHE A 259 4.19 -1.66 5.70
N ASP A 260 4.73 -0.52 5.29
CA ASP A 260 5.10 0.54 6.22
C ASP A 260 3.83 1.24 6.74
N LEU A 261 3.74 1.39 8.05
CA LEU A 261 2.68 2.12 8.71
C LEU A 261 2.85 3.62 8.39
N PRO A 262 1.78 4.33 8.01
CA PRO A 262 1.87 5.75 7.68
C PRO A 262 2.18 6.62 8.91
N GLY A 263 2.50 7.89 8.68
CA GLY A 263 2.67 8.88 9.76
C GLY A 263 4.07 8.97 10.36
N PHE A 264 5.01 8.11 9.96
CA PHE A 264 6.42 8.31 10.31
C PHE A 264 6.97 9.57 9.62
N VAL A 265 7.46 10.53 10.42
CA VAL A 265 8.10 11.75 9.90
C VAL A 265 9.63 11.63 10.09
N PRO A 266 10.41 11.50 9.01
CA PRO A 266 11.87 11.47 9.10
C PRO A 266 12.40 12.84 9.58
N GLY A 267 13.42 12.83 10.44
CA GLY A 267 14.03 14.07 10.95
C GLY A 267 14.34 14.11 12.44
N GLY A 268 14.23 12.99 13.16
CA GLY A 268 14.64 12.91 14.56
C GLY A 268 13.68 13.58 15.54
N GLN A 269 12.37 13.47 15.28
CA GLN A 269 11.36 13.85 16.27
C GLN A 269 11.65 13.14 17.61
N PRO A 270 11.51 13.82 18.75
CA PRO A 270 11.71 13.18 20.04
C PRO A 270 10.74 12.01 20.19
N LEU A 271 11.11 10.98 20.95
CA LEU A 271 10.17 9.92 21.31
C LEU A 271 9.09 10.50 22.24
N PRO A 272 7.80 10.14 22.10
CA PRO A 272 6.77 10.54 23.06
C PRO A 272 7.13 10.05 24.46
N VAL A 273 6.95 10.91 25.47
CA VAL A 273 7.32 10.63 26.85
C VAL A 273 6.09 10.21 27.65
N LEU A 274 6.01 8.93 27.99
CA LEU A 274 4.94 8.36 28.79
C LEU A 274 5.31 8.36 30.28
N THR A 275 4.36 8.75 31.12
CA THR A 275 4.43 8.66 32.59
C THR A 275 3.11 8.19 33.18
N ASN A 276 3.14 7.85 34.46
CA ASN A 276 1.93 7.66 35.26
C ASN A 276 2.04 8.50 36.54
N ASN A 277 1.48 9.71 36.50
CA ASN A 277 1.47 10.63 37.63
C ASN A 277 0.45 10.24 38.71
N THR A 278 -0.49 9.36 38.37
CA THR A 278 -1.45 8.81 39.34
C THR A 278 -0.86 7.68 40.19
N GLY A 279 0.37 7.25 39.90
CA GLY A 279 1.04 6.14 40.56
C GLY A 279 0.76 4.79 39.90
N GLY A 280 1.66 3.84 40.10
CA GLY A 280 1.62 2.53 39.44
C GLY A 280 2.51 2.47 38.18
N ASP A 281 2.28 1.45 37.37
CA ASP A 281 3.08 1.18 36.16
C ASP A 281 2.70 2.14 35.02
N VAL A 282 3.63 2.44 34.11
CA VAL A 282 3.36 3.37 32.99
C VAL A 282 2.64 2.66 31.85
N VAL A 283 3.12 1.49 31.46
CA VAL A 283 2.44 0.63 30.50
C VAL A 283 2.15 -0.70 31.17
N THR A 284 0.89 -1.10 31.17
CA THR A 284 0.45 -2.37 31.75
C THR A 284 -0.13 -3.25 30.64
N PHE A 285 0.32 -4.49 30.55
CA PHE A 285 -0.38 -5.52 29.78
C PHE A 285 -1.47 -6.10 30.66
N ALA A 286 -2.70 -6.14 30.15
CA ALA A 286 -3.79 -6.82 30.85
C ALA A 286 -3.39 -8.28 31.15
N ASP A 287 -3.88 -8.81 32.27
CA ASP A 287 -3.59 -10.19 32.67
C ASP A 287 -3.99 -11.17 31.56
N GLY A 288 -3.08 -12.04 31.16
CA GLY A 288 -3.32 -12.99 30.07
C GLY A 288 -3.34 -12.39 28.66
N ALA A 289 -2.98 -11.11 28.47
CA ALA A 289 -2.94 -10.51 27.14
C ALA A 289 -1.90 -11.19 26.24
N ILE A 290 -2.27 -11.39 24.96
CA ILE A 290 -1.46 -12.09 23.95
C ILE A 290 -1.15 -11.14 22.80
N CYS A 291 0.03 -11.22 22.19
CA CYS A 291 0.42 -10.45 21.01
C CYS A 291 0.34 -8.93 21.24
N VAL A 292 0.89 -8.45 22.35
CA VAL A 292 0.98 -7.01 22.65
C VAL A 292 2.31 -6.43 22.20
N GLU A 293 2.29 -5.22 21.65
CA GLU A 293 3.51 -4.50 21.24
C GLU A 293 3.60 -3.12 21.88
N VAL A 294 4.82 -2.74 22.31
CA VAL A 294 5.16 -1.38 22.74
C VAL A 294 6.43 -0.95 22.04
N SER A 295 6.36 0.14 21.26
CA SER A 295 7.51 0.58 20.48
C SER A 295 7.60 2.07 20.20
N GLY A 296 8.80 2.63 20.38
CA GLY A 296 9.13 4.01 20.03
C GLY A 296 8.89 5.05 21.12
N PHE A 297 8.89 4.66 22.40
CA PHE A 297 8.57 5.58 23.51
C PHE A 297 9.75 5.86 24.44
N THR A 298 9.75 7.04 25.05
CA THR A 298 10.44 7.24 26.33
C THR A 298 9.45 6.93 27.45
N ILE A 299 9.73 5.94 28.27
CA ILE A 299 8.87 5.49 29.37
C ILE A 299 9.56 5.86 30.68
N ASN A 300 8.98 6.83 31.38
CA ASN A 300 9.46 7.31 32.66
C ASN A 300 8.59 6.71 33.78
N GLY A 301 9.10 5.66 34.42
CA GLY A 301 8.49 5.07 35.59
C GLY A 301 8.56 5.98 36.83
N SER A 302 8.11 5.45 37.96
CA SER A 302 8.24 6.10 39.26
C SER A 302 8.97 5.19 40.25
N ALA A 303 9.46 5.72 41.37
CA ALA A 303 10.17 4.91 42.36
C ALA A 303 9.37 3.70 42.90
N THR A 304 8.04 3.75 42.80
CA THR A 304 7.13 2.69 43.26
C THR A 304 6.43 1.94 42.12
N GLY A 305 6.63 2.36 40.86
CA GLY A 305 5.94 1.84 39.68
C GLY A 305 6.90 1.49 38.57
N ARG A 306 6.56 0.49 37.75
CA ARG A 306 7.43 -0.03 36.70
C ARG A 306 7.24 0.74 35.41
N GLY A 307 8.24 0.67 34.52
CA GLY A 307 8.09 1.21 33.17
C GLY A 307 7.03 0.43 32.38
N ILE A 308 7.29 -0.86 32.17
CA ILE A 308 6.36 -1.79 31.53
C ILE A 308 6.13 -2.98 32.45
N ALA A 309 4.87 -3.36 32.68
CA ALA A 309 4.50 -4.48 33.53
C ALA A 309 3.49 -5.41 32.86
N GLY A 310 3.59 -6.71 33.15
CA GLY A 310 2.67 -7.70 32.64
C GLY A 310 2.65 -8.99 33.47
N THR A 311 1.51 -9.66 33.50
CA THR A 311 1.31 -10.96 34.17
C THR A 311 0.61 -11.95 33.24
N ASN A 312 1.09 -13.19 33.21
CA ASN A 312 0.55 -14.29 32.40
C ASN A 312 0.48 -14.00 30.88
N ASN A 313 1.32 -13.08 30.38
CA ASN A 313 1.27 -12.65 28.99
C ASN A 313 1.99 -13.62 28.03
N GLN A 314 1.67 -13.50 26.75
CA GLN A 314 2.26 -14.28 25.66
C GLN A 314 2.58 -13.41 24.45
N ASN A 315 3.64 -13.77 23.71
CA ASN A 315 4.03 -13.13 22.45
C ASN A 315 4.19 -11.61 22.57
N VAL A 316 4.89 -11.17 23.62
CA VAL A 316 5.10 -9.76 23.92
C VAL A 316 6.24 -9.22 23.06
N LEU A 317 6.06 -8.06 22.43
CA LEU A 317 7.11 -7.36 21.70
C LEU A 317 7.36 -5.98 22.31
N ILE A 318 8.49 -5.81 22.99
CA ILE A 318 8.92 -4.52 23.54
C ILE A 318 10.17 -4.11 22.79
N ASN A 319 10.08 -3.08 21.94
CA ASN A 319 11.22 -2.68 21.13
C ASN A 319 11.42 -1.17 20.94
N ARG A 320 12.67 -0.72 20.81
CA ARG A 320 13.02 0.68 20.49
C ARG A 320 12.47 1.70 21.50
N ASN A 321 12.41 1.32 22.78
CA ASN A 321 11.99 2.21 23.86
C ASN A 321 13.20 2.69 24.68
N VAL A 322 13.07 3.86 25.29
CA VAL A 322 13.97 4.36 26.36
C VAL A 322 13.22 4.26 27.68
N ILE A 323 13.59 3.32 28.55
CA ILE A 323 12.87 3.02 29.79
C ILE A 323 13.72 3.41 30.99
N GLN A 324 13.18 4.26 31.87
CA GLN A 324 13.93 4.79 33.00
C GLN A 324 13.09 5.21 34.21
N GLY A 325 13.74 5.39 35.36
CA GLY A 325 13.16 6.02 36.54
C GLY A 325 12.12 5.18 37.28
N GLY A 326 11.87 3.95 36.84
CA GLY A 326 10.93 3.02 37.47
C GLY A 326 11.51 2.28 38.67
N LEU A 327 10.65 1.51 39.35
CA LEU A 327 11.09 0.45 40.25
C LEU A 327 11.86 -0.59 39.43
N ASP A 328 11.16 -1.27 38.52
CA ASP A 328 11.76 -2.06 37.45
C ASP A 328 11.54 -1.35 36.11
N GLY A 329 12.47 -1.48 35.16
CA GLY A 329 12.25 -0.98 33.80
C GLY A 329 11.15 -1.77 33.10
N ILE A 330 11.38 -3.07 32.93
CA ILE A 330 10.40 -4.03 32.42
C ILE A 330 10.24 -5.12 33.48
N ALA A 331 9.01 -5.41 33.94
CA ALA A 331 8.74 -6.60 34.73
C ALA A 331 7.64 -7.47 34.12
N LEU A 332 7.97 -8.72 33.82
CA LEU A 332 7.04 -9.68 33.25
C LEU A 332 7.01 -10.92 34.14
N THR A 333 5.84 -11.23 34.68
CA THR A 333 5.62 -12.41 35.50
C THR A 333 4.82 -13.44 34.72
N ASN A 334 5.29 -14.69 34.75
CA ASN A 334 4.69 -15.83 34.05
C ASN A 334 4.56 -15.61 32.54
N LEU A 335 5.59 -15.01 31.94
CA LEU A 335 5.69 -14.89 30.49
C LEU A 335 5.85 -16.27 29.87
N SER A 336 5.09 -16.54 28.81
CA SER A 336 5.23 -17.76 28.01
C SER A 336 5.29 -17.45 26.51
N GLY A 337 5.77 -18.41 25.73
CA GLY A 337 5.82 -18.30 24.27
C GLY A 337 5.72 -19.67 23.59
N LEU A 338 5.44 -19.65 22.28
CA LEU A 338 5.50 -20.79 21.34
C LEU A 338 4.40 -21.88 21.34
N GLN A 339 3.41 -21.93 22.24
CA GLN A 339 2.49 -23.10 22.24
C GLN A 339 1.31 -23.08 21.25
N VAL A 340 1.00 -21.96 20.57
CA VAL A 340 -0.17 -21.90 19.66
C VAL A 340 0.09 -21.24 18.29
N ASN A 341 1.08 -20.34 18.14
CA ASN A 341 1.19 -19.45 16.97
C ASN A 341 2.61 -19.23 16.39
N ASP A 342 3.63 -20.03 16.75
CA ASP A 342 5.03 -19.90 16.25
C ASP A 342 5.69 -18.51 16.43
N ARG A 343 5.17 -17.67 17.33
CA ARG A 343 5.74 -16.36 17.69
C ARG A 343 6.29 -16.41 19.11
N GLY A 344 7.55 -16.02 19.30
CA GLY A 344 8.19 -15.86 20.61
C GLY A 344 7.95 -14.48 21.21
N SER A 345 8.34 -14.28 22.47
CA SER A 345 8.40 -12.94 23.08
C SER A 345 9.77 -12.30 22.84
N PHE A 346 9.80 -10.99 22.57
CA PHE A 346 11.01 -10.25 22.22
C PHE A 346 11.12 -8.96 23.02
N ILE A 347 12.26 -8.77 23.69
CA ILE A 347 12.68 -7.49 24.27
C ILE A 347 13.93 -7.05 23.55
N GLN A 348 13.82 -6.09 22.64
CA GLN A 348 14.94 -5.74 21.76
C GLN A 348 15.12 -4.26 21.47
N SER A 349 16.36 -3.82 21.29
CA SER A 349 16.66 -2.44 20.91
C SER A 349 16.17 -1.38 21.91
N ASN A 350 16.01 -1.74 23.18
CA ASN A 350 15.62 -0.81 24.24
C ASN A 350 16.85 -0.26 24.98
N ILE A 351 16.77 1.00 25.40
CA ILE A 351 17.74 1.61 26.32
C ILE A 351 17.10 1.62 27.70
N ILE A 352 17.64 0.84 28.64
CA ILE A 352 17.06 0.70 29.99
C ILE A 352 18.07 1.20 31.02
N ARG A 353 17.67 2.19 31.83
CA ARG A 353 18.60 2.88 32.75
C ARG A 353 17.91 3.48 33.96
N ASN A 354 18.67 3.77 35.01
CA ASN A 354 18.20 4.55 36.16
C ASN A 354 16.91 4.00 36.81
N ASN A 355 16.70 2.68 36.78
CA ASN A 355 15.63 2.04 37.54
C ASN A 355 16.16 1.71 38.94
N THR A 356 15.26 1.68 39.93
CA THR A 356 15.62 1.55 41.34
C THR A 356 16.04 0.12 41.70
N ASN A 357 15.41 -0.87 41.06
CA ASN A 357 15.67 -2.30 41.26
C ASN A 357 16.29 -2.91 39.99
N ASP A 358 15.48 -3.53 39.11
CA ASP A 358 15.99 -4.22 37.93
C ASP A 358 15.75 -3.42 36.64
N GLY A 359 16.64 -3.56 35.66
CA GLY A 359 16.36 -3.09 34.30
C GLY A 359 15.27 -3.94 33.64
N ILE A 360 15.47 -5.26 33.63
CA ILE A 360 14.52 -6.25 33.13
C ILE A 360 14.39 -7.33 34.19
N ASN A 361 13.19 -7.53 34.70
CA ASN A 361 12.83 -8.58 35.65
C ASN A 361 11.83 -9.53 34.98
N VAL A 362 12.25 -10.78 34.72
CA VAL A 362 11.36 -11.82 34.20
C VAL A 362 11.32 -12.97 35.18
N SER A 363 10.15 -13.22 35.75
CA SER A 363 9.92 -14.32 36.68
C SER A 363 8.90 -15.28 36.06
N ASN A 364 9.17 -16.59 36.10
CA ASN A 364 8.21 -17.60 35.68
C ASN A 364 8.07 -18.63 36.79
N SER A 365 6.85 -18.77 37.31
CA SER A 365 6.51 -19.67 38.42
C SER A 365 5.57 -20.81 38.00
N PHE A 366 5.14 -20.84 36.73
CA PHE A 366 4.28 -21.88 36.17
C PHE A 366 5.05 -22.90 35.32
N THR A 367 4.36 -23.98 34.93
CA THR A 367 4.88 -25.08 34.10
C THR A 367 5.00 -24.74 32.60
N ALA A 368 4.52 -23.56 32.15
CA ALA A 368 4.61 -23.16 30.76
C ALA A 368 6.04 -22.73 30.40
N PRO A 369 6.59 -23.18 29.26
CA PRO A 369 7.95 -22.83 28.86
C PRO A 369 8.08 -21.33 28.60
N LEU A 370 9.13 -20.73 29.19
CA LEU A 370 9.55 -19.37 28.87
C LEU A 370 10.27 -19.40 27.52
N ASP A 371 9.72 -18.70 26.53
CA ASP A 371 10.40 -18.40 25.28
C ASP A 371 10.51 -16.89 25.10
N LEU A 372 11.71 -16.39 25.34
CA LEU A 372 12.02 -14.97 25.39
C LEU A 372 13.39 -14.71 24.76
N VAL A 373 13.42 -13.84 23.76
CA VAL A 373 14.64 -13.31 23.17
C VAL A 373 14.89 -11.90 23.72
N ILE A 374 16.06 -11.70 24.34
CA ILE A 374 16.55 -10.39 24.77
C ILE A 374 17.77 -10.03 23.93
N ALA A 375 17.67 -9.01 23.07
CA ALA A 375 18.73 -8.67 22.12
C ALA A 375 18.91 -7.15 21.96
N ASN A 376 20.16 -6.70 21.73
CA ASN A 376 20.45 -5.30 21.39
C ASN A 376 19.89 -4.27 22.39
N ASN A 377 19.90 -4.54 23.70
CA ASN A 377 19.47 -3.57 24.71
C ASN A 377 20.71 -2.95 25.40
N PRO A 378 21.37 -1.94 24.81
CA PRO A 378 22.60 -1.40 25.36
C PRO A 378 22.34 -0.62 26.65
N PRO A 379 23.19 -0.75 27.68
CA PRO A 379 23.31 0.29 28.69
C PRO A 379 23.89 1.55 28.03
N LEU A 380 23.46 2.75 28.46
CA LEU A 380 23.72 4.07 27.84
C LEU A 380 25.21 4.41 27.55
N ASN A 381 26.19 3.59 27.93
CA ASN A 381 27.61 3.87 27.66
C ASN A 381 28.15 3.37 26.31
N ALA A 382 27.31 2.81 25.44
CA ALA A 382 27.73 2.42 24.09
C ALA A 382 27.10 3.35 23.04
N LEU A 383 27.70 4.54 22.84
CA LEU A 383 27.80 5.34 21.60
C LEU A 383 27.73 6.86 21.88
N MET A 384 28.90 7.48 22.11
CA MET A 384 29.38 8.70 21.43
C MET A 384 30.79 9.05 21.95
N SER A 385 31.80 8.40 21.37
CA SER A 385 33.19 8.88 21.40
C SER A 385 33.80 8.64 20.02
N THR A 386 33.39 9.44 19.04
CA THR A 386 34.21 9.70 17.86
C THR A 386 34.94 11.02 18.09
N THR A 387 35.91 11.00 18.99
CA THR A 387 37.01 11.97 18.94
C THR A 387 37.94 11.54 17.81
N GLU A 388 37.81 12.19 16.67
CA GLU A 388 38.85 12.26 15.64
C GLU A 388 40.20 12.62 16.29
N PRO A 389 41.31 11.92 16.00
CA PRO A 389 42.62 12.41 16.38
C PRO A 389 42.98 13.59 15.47
N VAL A 390 43.02 14.79 16.06
CA VAL A 390 43.64 15.97 15.44
C VAL A 390 45.12 15.64 15.19
N SER A 391 45.48 15.40 13.93
CA SER A 391 46.87 15.43 13.50
C SER A 391 47.31 16.90 13.44
N ASN A 392 48.05 17.35 14.45
CA ASN A 392 48.87 18.55 14.31
C ASN A 392 50.11 18.20 13.47
N SER A 393 50.30 19.01 12.42
CA SER A 393 51.53 19.33 11.66
C SER A 393 52.74 18.41 11.80
#